data_AF-A0A9E3EQT2-F1
#
_entry.id   AF-A0A9E3EQT2-F1
#
_cell.length_a   1.000
_cell.length_b   1.000
_cell.length_c   1.000
_cell.angle_alpha   90.00
_cell.angle_beta   90.00
_cell.angle_gamma   90.00
#
_symmetry.space_group_name_H-M   'P 1'
#
loop_
_entity.id
_entity.type
_entity.pdbx_description
1 polymer ?
#
loop_
_entity_poly.entity_id
_entity_poly.type
_entity_poly.pdbx_seq_one_letter_code
_entity_poly.pdbx_strand_id
1 'polypeptide(L)' 'MTNDTRSKILFVATEAVPFAKEGGVADVIGSLPKELAALGHDVRIFLPHYGSIDS' A
#
# COMPACT_ATOMS: atom_id res chain seq x y z
N MET A 1 -3.13 24.52 -19.51
CA MET A 1 -2.10 23.78 -18.74
C MET A 1 -2.83 22.98 -17.69
N THR A 2 -3.17 21.72 -17.95
CA THR A 2 -3.74 20.85 -16.93
C THR A 2 -2.61 20.44 -16.01
N ASN A 3 -2.64 20.91 -14.76
CA ASN A 3 -1.68 20.48 -13.76
C ASN A 3 -1.96 19.00 -13.50
N ASP A 4 -1.15 18.12 -14.08
CA ASP A 4 -1.27 16.68 -13.92
C ASP A 4 -0.77 16.31 -12.52
N THR A 5 -1.62 16.49 -11.50
CA THR A 5 -1.32 16.24 -10.08
C THR A 5 -1.29 14.75 -9.73
N ARG A 6 -0.64 13.94 -10.57
CA ARG A 6 -0.34 12.54 -10.27
C ARG A 6 0.90 12.48 -9.36
N SER A 7 0.65 12.37 -8.06
CA SER A 7 1.69 12.17 -7.04
C SER A 7 2.32 10.78 -7.08
N LYS A 8 3.59 10.69 -6.66
CA LYS A 8 4.28 9.45 -6.33
C LYS A 8 4.26 9.26 -4.81
N ILE A 9 3.68 8.17 -4.33
CA ILE A 9 3.41 7.93 -2.91
C ILE A 9 3.99 6.57 -2.51
N LEU A 10 4.85 6.56 -1.49
CA LEU A 10 5.36 5.34 -0.88
C LEU A 10 4.82 5.23 0.54
N PHE A 11 3.97 4.22 0.77
CA PHE A 11 3.57 3.81 2.12
C PHE A 11 4.65 2.91 2.71
N VAL A 12 5.10 3.24 3.92
CA VAL A 12 6.02 2.42 4.71
C VAL A 12 5.27 1.96 5.95
N ALA A 13 5.11 0.66 6.12
CA ALA A 13 4.36 0.08 7.23
C ALA A 13 5.01 -1.24 7.67
N THR A 14 4.61 -1.71 8.85
CA THR A 14 4.93 -3.06 9.35
C THR A 14 3.81 -4.06 9.05
N GLU A 15 2.62 -3.61 8.66
CA GLU A 15 1.45 -4.45 8.47
C GLU A 15 0.66 -4.02 7.23
N ALA A 16 0.20 -5.00 6.44
CA ALA A 16 -0.75 -4.83 5.35
C ALA A 16 -1.42 -6.17 4.99
N VAL A 17 -2.71 -6.14 4.69
CA VAL A 17 -3.38 -7.30 4.11
C VAL A 17 -2.98 -7.53 2.64
N PRO A 18 -2.87 -8.78 2.17
CA PRO A 18 -3.06 -10.04 2.89
C PRO A 18 -1.78 -10.60 3.53
N PHE A 19 -0.67 -9.86 3.54
CA PHE A 19 0.65 -10.42 3.86
C PHE A 19 1.02 -10.42 5.35
N ALA A 20 0.68 -9.36 6.10
CA ALA A 20 1.00 -9.22 7.52
C ALA A 20 -0.11 -8.45 8.24
N LYS A 21 -0.84 -9.09 9.16
CA LYS A 21 -1.97 -8.48 9.88
C LYS A 21 -1.96 -8.89 11.35
N GLU A 22 -1.74 -7.92 12.23
CA GLU A 22 -1.91 -8.07 13.68
C GLU A 22 -3.04 -7.16 14.18
N GLY A 23 -3.13 -5.93 13.65
CA GLY A 23 -4.11 -4.92 14.04
C GLY A 23 -4.86 -4.27 12.88
N GLY A 24 -5.58 -3.18 13.21
CA GLY A 24 -6.40 -2.44 12.24
C GLY A 24 -5.59 -1.63 11.22
N VAL A 25 -4.30 -1.40 11.47
CA VAL A 25 -3.41 -0.71 10.51
C VAL A 25 -3.31 -1.49 9.20
N ALA A 26 -3.27 -2.83 9.27
CA ALA A 26 -3.20 -3.69 8.09
C ALA A 26 -4.35 -3.46 7.11
N ASP A 27 -5.56 -3.20 7.63
CA ASP A 27 -6.77 -2.94 6.82
C ASP A 27 -6.70 -1.57 6.14
N VAL A 28 -6.15 -0.57 6.84
CA VAL A 28 -5.93 0.78 6.27
C VAL A 28 -4.88 0.72 5.17
N ILE A 29 -3.74 0.07 5.41
CA ILE A 29 -2.67 -0.08 4.40
C ILE A 29 -3.12 -0.97 3.23
N GLY A 30 -4.08 -1.88 3.43
CA GLY A 30 -4.68 -2.65 2.34
C GLY A 30 -5.70 -1.87 1.49
N SER A 31 -6.38 -0.87 2.05
CA SER A 31 -7.50 -0.18 1.38
C SER A 31 -7.13 1.20 0.83
N LEU A 32 -6.51 2.08 1.62
CA LEU A 32 -6.24 3.46 1.21
C LEU A 32 -5.25 3.57 0.04
N PRO A 33 -4.10 2.87 0.01
CA PRO A 33 -3.18 2.92 -1.12
C PRO A 33 -3.83 2.47 -2.44
N LYS A 34 -4.76 1.51 -2.36
CA LYS A 34 -5.52 1.00 -3.51
C LYS A 34 -6.45 2.08 -4.08
N GLU A 35 -7.16 2.81 -3.23
CA GLU A 35 -8.03 3.92 -3.66
C GLU A 35 -7.23 5.07 -4.26
N LEU A 36 -6.08 5.43 -3.68
CA LEU A 36 -5.19 6.44 -4.24
C LEU A 36 -4.64 6.04 -5.62
N ALA A 37 -4.32 4.75 -5.81
CA ALA A 37 -3.94 4.22 -7.12
C ALA A 37 -5.11 4.30 -8.13
N ALA A 38 -6.34 4.01 -7.69
CA ALA A 38 -7.55 4.13 -8.52
C ALA A 38 -7.84 5.58 -8.94
N LEU A 39 -7.45 6.56 -8.12
CA LEU A 39 -7.49 7.99 -8.46
C LEU A 39 -6.35 8.44 -9.40
N GLY A 40 -5.46 7.53 -9.80
CA GLY A 40 -4.43 7.76 -10.82
C GLY A 40 -3.03 8.09 -10.28
N HIS A 41 -2.78 7.96 -8.98
CA HIS A 41 -1.45 8.17 -8.38
C HIS A 41 -0.54 6.94 -8.57
N ASP A 42 0.79 7.15 -8.62
CA ASP A 42 1.79 6.06 -8.56
C ASP A 42 2.02 5.72 -7.08
N VAL A 43 1.43 4.61 -6.63
CA VAL A 43 1.41 4.22 -5.23
C VAL A 43 2.11 2.89 -5.04
N ARG A 44 2.97 2.81 -4.00
CA ARG A 44 3.67 1.58 -3.61
C ARG A 44 3.59 1.38 -2.11
N ILE A 45 3.69 0.13 -1.68
CA ILE A 45 3.75 -0.26 -0.27
C ILE A 45 5.08 -0.98 -0.04
N PHE A 46 5.84 -0.54 0.96
CA PHE A 46 7.03 -1.22 1.47
C PHE A 46 6.69 -1.87 2.81
N LEU A 47 6.97 -3.17 2.90
CA LEU A 47 6.78 -4.00 4.09
C LEU A 47 8.05 -4.82 4.36
N PRO A 48 8.34 -5.14 5.63
CA PRO A 48 9.30 -6.18 5.95
C PRO A 48 8.90 -7.53 5.37
N HIS A 49 9.88 -8.34 4.98
CA HIS A 49 9.65 -9.69 4.47
C HIS A 49 9.56 -10.68 5.63
N TYR A 50 8.35 -10.93 6.14
CA TYR A 50 8.12 -11.78 7.32
C TYR A 50 8.14 -13.29 7.05
N GLY A 51 7.98 -13.72 5.80
CA GLY A 51 7.99 -15.14 5.44
C GLY A 51 7.78 -15.37 3.94
N SER A 52 7.91 -16.62 3.50
CA SER A 52 7.63 -17.06 2.13
C SER A 52 6.35 -17.89 2.07
N ILE A 53 5.71 -17.92 0.90
CA ILE A 53 4.69 -18.92 0.57
C ILE A 53 5.41 -19.99 -0.26
N ASP A 54 5.61 -21.16 0.32
CA ASP A 54 6.18 -22.31 -0.38
C ASP A 54 5.08 -23.06 -1.14
N SER A 55 5.43 -23.66 -2.29
CA SER A 55 4.50 -24.38 -3.18
C SER A 55 4.31 -25.84 -2.82
#